data_AF-A0A401KN97-F1
#
_entry.id   AF-A0A401KN97-F1
#
_cell.length_a   1.000
_cell.length_b   1.000
_cell.length_c   1.000
_cell.angle_alpha   90.00
_cell.angle_beta   90.00
_cell.angle_gamma   90.00
#
_symmetry.space_group_name_H-M   'P 1'
#
loop_
_entity.id
_entity.type
_entity.pdbx_description
1 polymer ?
#
loop_
_entity_poly.entity_id
_entity_poly.type
_entity_poly.pdbx_seq_one_letter_code
_entity_poly.pdbx_strand_id
1 'polypeptide(L)'
;MDSRPNTSLYARTFREPPIQVIVGSAKSTYFVHPGALSWCDKSALSARIDGPWKQNGPDSPIDWSDFDEQTVECVLSYLYTQDYYVPQLESAPDDSCKNDDDCKATTGIQPSSTSESVPGDQRTLNRPLTPLSQCLQAGLPADNNHTAAGACTYRASQNPNDSLGAEILVHAKVYCFAHRFCIRELEDFALQRLTKVLISIDAEKEAVFPYLADAIHLVYDSTPGASLQDNPARKLLSQYVALNYTKLESESFDQIMAEGAHHALNMQQEAEVYLESHKQVLKWTKELEFLGYILSEIVDPDGLEKRGYYCHQAADIPAIAATLKCACSQPHSRLRGVLGNQASNYFANLLKKFRRIRNVMAHHRTLSGEEMLALQETKQELDRQFQSVIRRAASRYNIQQVNWYPDDTGFSGRSNWHTEIISLDSDPPLHQRQRILGIPAAPSNSSNKKKRKQKATEESRAAHWIAFEASLRRKLGRVQEEQARIMEAKARKLQISEQTYRERRQVRMEKVNRILCKMKDEERDLKVQRRKVFGEPFGANVSTDALFILILLALSSPLWLFGLAIREFGVQIVR
;
A
#
# COMPACT_ATOMS: atom_id res chain seq x y z
N MET A 1 -25.45 10.03 -0.66
CA MET A 1 -26.43 9.52 -1.63
C MET A 1 -25.74 9.60 -2.97
N ASP A 2 -25.24 8.46 -3.44
CA ASP A 2 -24.54 8.40 -4.72
C ASP A 2 -25.51 8.72 -5.85
N SER A 3 -25.05 9.54 -6.79
CA SER A 3 -25.80 9.96 -7.97
C SER A 3 -26.24 8.73 -8.76
N ARG A 4 -27.56 8.56 -8.94
CA ARG A 4 -28.13 7.53 -9.82
C ARG A 4 -27.46 7.61 -11.22
N PRO A 5 -27.14 6.47 -11.86
CA PRO A 5 -26.63 6.46 -13.22
C PRO A 5 -27.61 7.20 -14.13
N ASN A 6 -27.07 8.01 -15.04
CA ASN A 6 -27.84 8.91 -15.89
C ASN A 6 -28.59 8.08 -16.96
N THR A 7 -29.77 7.56 -16.60
CA THR A 7 -30.61 6.69 -17.45
C THR A 7 -30.98 7.33 -18.80
N SER A 8 -30.90 8.67 -18.89
CA SER A 8 -31.08 9.40 -20.14
C SER A 8 -29.97 9.14 -21.18
N LEU A 9 -28.76 8.78 -20.73
CA LEU A 9 -27.62 8.47 -21.60
C LEU A 9 -27.81 7.12 -22.32
N TYR A 10 -28.26 6.10 -21.58
CA TYR A 10 -28.55 4.76 -22.12
C TYR A 10 -29.66 4.78 -23.17
N ALA A 11 -30.73 5.55 -22.92
CA ALA A 11 -31.82 5.69 -23.87
C ALA A 11 -31.40 6.34 -25.21
N ARG A 12 -30.25 7.02 -25.24
CA ARG A 12 -29.65 7.57 -26.46
C ARG A 12 -28.75 6.55 -27.16
N THR A 13 -27.96 5.79 -26.40
CA THR A 13 -27.06 4.75 -26.92
C THR A 13 -27.79 3.67 -27.74
N PHE A 14 -28.99 3.27 -27.33
CA PHE A 14 -29.76 2.22 -28.01
C PHE A 14 -30.63 2.72 -29.19
N ARG A 15 -30.52 4.00 -29.58
CA ARG A 15 -31.30 4.53 -30.74
C ARG A 15 -30.65 4.23 -32.08
N GLU A 16 -29.35 4.04 -32.10
CA GLU A 16 -28.58 3.81 -33.32
C GLU A 16 -28.43 2.31 -33.58
N PRO A 17 -28.42 1.86 -34.85
CA PRO A 17 -28.22 0.45 -35.16
C PRO A 17 -26.84 0.00 -34.70
N PRO A 18 -26.72 -1.22 -34.13
CA PRO A 18 -25.43 -1.73 -33.69
C PRO A 18 -24.52 -2.03 -34.88
N ILE A 19 -23.21 -1.89 -34.66
CA ILE A 19 -22.14 -2.19 -35.60
C ILE A 19 -21.55 -3.57 -35.26
N GLN A 20 -21.11 -4.28 -36.28
CA GLN A 20 -20.48 -5.58 -36.13
C GLN A 20 -19.01 -5.45 -35.69
N VAL A 21 -18.61 -6.29 -34.73
CA VAL A 21 -17.22 -6.44 -34.28
C VAL A 21 -16.83 -7.92 -34.42
N ILE A 22 -15.69 -8.19 -35.03
CA ILE A 22 -15.12 -9.54 -35.20
C ILE A 22 -14.03 -9.74 -34.14
N VAL A 23 -14.11 -10.83 -33.39
CA VAL A 23 -13.30 -11.09 -32.20
C VAL A 23 -12.68 -12.47 -32.26
N GLY A 24 -11.46 -12.59 -31.76
CA GLY A 24 -10.76 -13.86 -31.59
C GLY A 24 -10.38 -14.55 -32.89
N SER A 25 -9.60 -15.62 -32.74
CA SER A 25 -9.21 -16.50 -33.86
C SER A 25 -10.41 -17.23 -34.46
N ALA A 26 -11.46 -17.46 -33.67
CA ALA A 26 -12.73 -18.04 -34.10
C ALA A 26 -13.59 -17.08 -34.94
N LYS A 27 -13.20 -15.79 -35.02
CA LYS A 27 -13.95 -14.73 -35.73
C LYS A 27 -15.38 -14.60 -35.21
N SER A 28 -15.54 -14.74 -33.91
CA SER A 28 -16.80 -14.55 -33.18
C SER A 28 -17.35 -13.15 -33.47
N THR A 29 -18.64 -13.06 -33.77
CA THR A 29 -19.29 -11.79 -34.14
C THR A 29 -20.06 -11.22 -32.96
N TYR A 30 -19.72 -10.00 -32.56
CA TYR A 30 -20.43 -9.21 -31.56
C TYR A 30 -21.11 -8.00 -32.22
N PHE A 31 -22.21 -7.54 -31.63
CA PHE A 31 -22.95 -6.36 -32.07
C PHE A 31 -22.89 -5.27 -31.00
N VAL A 32 -22.35 -4.11 -31.34
CA VAL A 32 -22.04 -3.04 -30.38
C VAL A 32 -22.66 -1.73 -30.83
N HIS A 33 -23.30 -1.01 -29.91
CA HIS A 33 -23.91 0.29 -30.21
C HIS A 33 -22.83 1.36 -30.40
N PRO A 34 -22.90 2.18 -31.46
CA PRO A 34 -21.90 3.24 -31.71
C PRO A 34 -21.74 4.18 -30.51
N GLY A 35 -22.85 4.52 -29.84
CA GLY A 35 -22.83 5.36 -28.63
C GLY A 35 -22.05 4.78 -27.44
N ALA A 36 -21.81 3.46 -27.39
CA ALA A 36 -20.95 2.86 -26.37
C ALA A 36 -19.45 3.02 -26.73
N LEU A 37 -19.12 2.96 -28.02
CA LEU A 37 -17.77 3.14 -28.55
C LEU A 37 -17.34 4.61 -28.58
N SER A 38 -18.29 5.53 -28.76
CA SER A 38 -18.05 6.98 -28.77
C SER A 38 -18.02 7.61 -27.37
N TRP A 39 -18.23 6.83 -26.31
CA TRP A 39 -18.30 7.35 -24.95
C TRP A 39 -16.99 8.01 -24.48
N CYS A 40 -15.83 7.52 -24.94
CA CYS A 40 -14.53 8.12 -24.64
C CYS A 40 -14.08 9.01 -25.80
N ASP A 41 -14.31 10.33 -25.68
CA ASP A 41 -14.07 11.36 -26.71
C ASP A 41 -12.64 11.44 -27.27
N LYS A 42 -11.66 10.82 -26.58
CA LYS A 42 -10.24 10.86 -26.95
C LYS A 42 -9.67 9.49 -27.35
N SER A 43 -10.53 8.50 -27.50
CA SER A 43 -10.14 7.14 -27.88
C SER A 43 -10.09 6.95 -29.40
N ALA A 44 -9.31 5.97 -29.85
CA ALA A 44 -9.33 5.52 -31.24
C ALA A 44 -10.73 5.02 -31.67
N LEU A 45 -11.53 4.53 -30.71
CA LEU A 45 -12.90 4.08 -30.94
C LEU A 45 -13.82 5.25 -31.29
N SER A 46 -13.76 6.36 -30.54
CA SER A 46 -14.53 7.57 -30.88
C SER A 46 -14.13 8.16 -32.24
N ALA A 47 -12.84 8.15 -32.56
CA ALA A 47 -12.32 8.60 -33.86
C ALA A 47 -12.83 7.74 -35.02
N ARG A 48 -13.11 6.45 -34.76
CA ARG A 48 -13.68 5.50 -35.72
C ARG A 48 -15.16 5.74 -35.99
N ILE A 49 -15.93 6.14 -34.97
CA ILE A 49 -17.38 6.33 -35.06
C ILE A 49 -17.75 7.74 -35.53
N ASP A 50 -17.24 8.76 -34.83
CA ASP A 50 -17.63 10.16 -35.01
C ASP A 50 -16.52 11.03 -35.62
N GLY A 51 -15.30 10.50 -35.67
CA GLY A 51 -14.12 11.23 -36.09
C GLY A 51 -13.68 11.00 -37.54
N PRO A 52 -12.42 11.33 -37.85
CA PRO A 52 -11.90 11.34 -39.22
C PRO A 52 -11.83 9.95 -39.87
N TRP A 53 -12.00 8.86 -39.10
CA TRP A 53 -11.94 7.48 -39.61
C TRP A 53 -13.32 6.90 -39.95
N LYS A 54 -14.37 7.71 -39.87
CA LYS A 54 -15.75 7.33 -40.22
C LYS A 54 -15.89 6.88 -41.68
N GLN A 55 -15.13 7.48 -42.60
CA GLN A 55 -15.16 7.13 -44.04
C GLN A 55 -14.70 5.70 -44.34
N ASN A 56 -13.96 5.07 -43.42
CA ASN A 56 -13.50 3.68 -43.56
C ASN A 56 -14.49 2.65 -43.00
N GLY A 57 -15.72 3.00 -42.60
CA GLY A 57 -16.68 1.96 -42.19
C GLY A 57 -17.94 2.37 -41.44
N PRO A 58 -18.96 2.91 -42.12
CA PRO A 58 -20.33 2.63 -41.71
C PRO A 58 -20.70 1.15 -41.96
N ASP A 59 -20.12 0.50 -42.97
CA ASP A 59 -20.55 -0.84 -43.44
C ASP A 59 -19.52 -1.97 -43.22
N SER A 60 -18.31 -1.65 -42.75
CA SER A 60 -17.27 -2.67 -42.49
C SER A 60 -17.23 -3.05 -41.02
N PRO A 61 -17.20 -4.35 -40.66
CA PRO A 61 -17.02 -4.78 -39.28
C PRO A 61 -15.72 -4.23 -38.68
N ILE A 62 -15.73 -3.93 -37.37
CA ILE A 62 -14.52 -3.61 -36.62
C ILE A 62 -13.75 -4.90 -36.38
N ASP A 63 -12.48 -4.94 -36.76
CA ASP A 63 -11.64 -6.11 -36.60
C ASP A 63 -10.85 -6.04 -35.29
N TRP A 64 -11.22 -6.89 -34.33
CA TRP A 64 -10.54 -7.17 -33.07
C TRP A 64 -10.11 -8.64 -32.99
N SER A 65 -9.82 -9.29 -34.13
CA SER A 65 -9.40 -10.71 -34.15
C SER A 65 -8.14 -11.01 -33.33
N ASP A 66 -7.31 -9.98 -33.08
CA ASP A 66 -6.10 -10.06 -32.26
C ASP A 66 -6.40 -10.26 -30.75
N PHE A 67 -7.65 -10.06 -30.31
CA PHE A 67 -8.07 -10.18 -28.92
C PHE A 67 -9.04 -11.35 -28.75
N ASP A 68 -8.87 -12.14 -27.68
CA ASP A 68 -9.80 -13.20 -27.34
C ASP A 68 -11.16 -12.68 -26.85
N GLU A 69 -12.15 -13.55 -26.94
CA GLU A 69 -13.54 -13.30 -26.56
C GLU A 69 -13.67 -12.81 -25.12
N GLN A 70 -12.96 -13.44 -24.18
CA GLN A 70 -13.03 -13.09 -22.76
C GLN A 70 -12.56 -11.65 -22.50
N THR A 71 -11.48 -11.24 -23.17
CA THR A 71 -10.96 -9.87 -23.10
C THR A 71 -11.97 -8.88 -23.67
N VAL A 72 -12.54 -9.16 -24.83
CA VAL A 72 -13.52 -8.26 -25.47
C VAL A 72 -14.81 -8.19 -24.66
N GLU A 73 -15.29 -9.28 -24.06
CA GLU A 73 -16.45 -9.28 -23.18
C GLU A 73 -16.24 -8.38 -21.94
N CYS A 74 -15.04 -8.40 -21.35
CA CYS A 74 -14.68 -7.48 -20.27
C CYS A 74 -14.71 -6.02 -20.74
N VAL A 75 -14.11 -5.73 -21.90
CA VAL A 75 -14.10 -4.38 -22.49
C VAL A 75 -15.53 -3.90 -22.76
N LEU A 76 -16.36 -4.71 -23.41
CA LEU A 76 -17.74 -4.36 -23.72
C LEU A 76 -18.55 -4.13 -22.43
N SER A 77 -18.40 -5.00 -21.43
CA SER A 77 -19.04 -4.82 -20.13
C SER A 77 -18.69 -3.46 -19.52
N TYR A 78 -17.42 -3.07 -19.59
CA TYR A 78 -16.98 -1.77 -19.11
C TYR A 78 -17.58 -0.61 -19.91
N LEU A 79 -17.58 -0.68 -21.24
CA LEU A 79 -18.14 0.40 -22.08
C LEU A 79 -19.63 0.64 -21.79
N TYR A 80 -20.40 -0.41 -21.49
CA TYR A 80 -21.82 -0.25 -21.13
C TYR A 80 -22.06 0.09 -19.67
N THR A 81 -21.29 -0.49 -18.74
CA THR A 81 -21.64 -0.45 -17.31
C THR A 81 -20.67 0.34 -16.44
N GLN A 82 -19.55 0.79 -17.03
CA GLN A 82 -18.42 1.42 -16.32
C GLN A 82 -17.76 0.49 -15.30
N ASP A 83 -17.95 -0.82 -15.47
CA ASP A 83 -17.37 -1.87 -14.65
C ASP A 83 -17.24 -3.16 -15.47
N TYR A 84 -16.37 -4.08 -15.05
CA TYR A 84 -16.30 -5.42 -15.63
C TYR A 84 -15.82 -6.45 -14.60
N TYR A 85 -16.17 -7.69 -14.86
CA TYR A 85 -15.75 -8.86 -14.09
C TYR A 85 -15.15 -9.88 -15.04
N VAL A 86 -14.15 -10.62 -14.57
CA VAL A 86 -13.56 -11.71 -15.34
C VAL A 86 -14.53 -12.90 -15.30
N PRO A 87 -15.11 -13.34 -16.43
CA PRO A 87 -15.95 -14.53 -16.46
C PRO A 87 -15.13 -15.75 -16.04
N GLN A 88 -15.63 -16.55 -15.12
CA GLN A 88 -14.99 -17.82 -14.79
C GLN A 88 -15.15 -18.76 -15.98
N LEU A 89 -14.03 -19.36 -16.41
CA LEU A 89 -14.04 -20.35 -17.48
C LEU A 89 -14.93 -21.53 -17.02
N GLU A 90 -16.09 -21.71 -17.63
CA GLU A 90 -16.92 -22.87 -17.35
C GLU A 90 -16.16 -24.12 -17.80
N SER A 91 -15.81 -25.00 -16.87
CA SER A 91 -15.54 -26.40 -17.23
C SER A 91 -16.83 -26.93 -17.86
N ALA A 92 -16.76 -27.43 -19.09
CA ALA A 92 -17.91 -28.00 -19.80
C ALA A 92 -18.73 -28.91 -18.87
N PRO A 93 -20.07 -28.85 -18.91
CA PRO A 93 -20.89 -29.61 -17.99
C PRO A 93 -20.70 -31.10 -18.25
N ASP A 94 -20.07 -31.78 -17.29
CA ASP A 94 -20.04 -33.23 -17.26
C ASP A 94 -21.47 -33.69 -16.96
N ASP A 95 -22.05 -34.40 -17.93
CA ASP A 95 -23.43 -34.86 -17.96
C ASP A 95 -23.64 -35.94 -16.89
N SER A 96 -23.84 -35.52 -15.64
CA SER A 96 -24.36 -36.41 -14.60
C SER A 96 -25.25 -35.65 -13.61
N CYS A 97 -26.51 -35.53 -14.01
CA CYS A 97 -27.61 -35.18 -13.11
C CYS A 97 -27.69 -36.19 -11.95
N LYS A 98 -27.40 -35.76 -10.71
CA LYS A 98 -28.10 -36.25 -9.53
C LYS A 98 -28.40 -35.11 -8.56
N ASN A 99 -29.69 -34.94 -8.33
CA ASN A 99 -30.28 -34.15 -7.26
C ASN A 99 -29.70 -34.57 -5.91
N ASP A 100 -29.53 -33.62 -4.99
CA ASP A 100 -30.35 -33.59 -3.79
C ASP A 100 -30.25 -32.24 -3.07
N ASP A 101 -31.41 -31.86 -2.53
CA ASP A 101 -31.72 -30.77 -1.61
C ASP A 101 -30.73 -30.67 -0.44
N ASP A 102 -30.23 -29.46 -0.15
CA ASP A 102 -30.37 -28.91 1.22
C ASP A 102 -30.08 -27.39 1.26
N CYS A 103 -31.10 -26.61 1.58
CA CYS A 103 -31.00 -25.17 1.80
C CYS A 103 -30.51 -24.88 3.22
N LYS A 104 -29.33 -24.25 3.37
CA LYS A 104 -28.96 -23.53 4.60
C LYS A 104 -28.63 -22.08 4.32
N ALA A 105 -29.48 -21.21 4.86
CA ALA A 105 -29.33 -19.77 4.91
C ALA A 105 -28.03 -19.38 5.66
N THR A 106 -27.21 -18.54 5.04
CA THR A 106 -26.06 -17.90 5.69
C THR A 106 -26.35 -16.42 5.92
N THR A 107 -26.35 -16.05 7.18
CA THR A 107 -26.59 -14.72 7.75
C THR A 107 -25.51 -13.73 7.31
N GLY A 108 -25.92 -12.54 6.85
CA GLY A 108 -25.03 -11.48 6.39
C GLY A 108 -24.13 -10.91 7.49
N ILE A 109 -22.86 -10.68 7.15
CA ILE A 109 -21.94 -9.83 7.89
C ILE A 109 -21.37 -8.79 6.92
N GLN A 110 -21.68 -7.53 7.21
CA GLN A 110 -21.22 -6.34 6.51
C GLN A 110 -19.87 -5.87 7.08
N PRO A 111 -18.80 -5.67 6.29
CA PRO A 111 -17.65 -4.90 6.73
C PRO A 111 -17.80 -3.43 6.31
N SER A 112 -17.76 -2.54 7.30
CA SER A 112 -17.65 -1.09 7.09
C SER A 112 -16.18 -0.70 6.88
N SER A 113 -15.85 -0.18 5.70
CA SER A 113 -14.57 0.48 5.42
C SER A 113 -14.80 1.99 5.33
N THR A 114 -14.26 2.74 6.29
CA THR A 114 -14.21 4.21 6.27
C THR A 114 -12.80 4.62 5.89
N SER A 115 -12.63 5.12 4.66
CA SER A 115 -11.40 5.70 4.16
C SER A 115 -11.24 7.13 4.69
N GLU A 116 -10.28 7.36 5.58
CA GLU A 116 -9.77 8.71 5.89
C GLU A 116 -8.65 9.06 4.89
N SER A 117 -8.92 10.02 4.01
CA SER A 117 -7.94 10.61 3.11
C SER A 117 -7.09 11.65 3.83
N VAL A 118 -5.80 11.35 4.00
CA VAL A 118 -4.76 12.34 4.31
C VAL A 118 -4.13 12.80 2.99
N PRO A 119 -3.82 14.09 2.77
CA PRO A 119 -3.26 14.56 1.50
C PRO A 119 -1.85 14.00 1.30
N GLY A 120 -1.68 13.15 0.29
CA GLY A 120 -0.41 12.51 -0.06
C GLY A 120 0.49 13.41 -0.91
N ASP A 121 1.72 13.57 -0.46
CA ASP A 121 2.84 14.23 -1.15
C ASP A 121 3.22 13.42 -2.41
N GLN A 122 3.17 14.00 -3.61
CA GLN A 122 3.34 13.33 -4.92
C GLN A 122 4.73 12.67 -5.13
N ARG A 123 5.64 12.77 -4.16
CA ARG A 123 7.02 12.27 -4.25
C ARG A 123 7.20 10.79 -3.92
N THR A 124 6.14 10.05 -3.56
CA THR A 124 6.25 8.65 -3.12
C THR A 124 6.16 7.59 -4.22
N LEU A 125 5.71 7.94 -5.44
CA LEU A 125 5.45 6.98 -6.53
C LEU A 125 6.69 6.36 -7.19
N ASN A 126 7.90 6.83 -6.86
CA ASN A 126 9.17 6.35 -7.44
C ASN A 126 9.96 5.41 -6.52
N ARG A 127 9.32 4.88 -5.46
CA ARG A 127 9.96 3.94 -4.54
C ARG A 127 9.69 2.49 -5.00
N PRO A 128 10.73 1.63 -5.12
CA PRO A 128 10.70 0.34 -5.81
C PRO A 128 10.06 -0.75 -4.96
N LEU A 129 9.92 -0.53 -3.64
CA LEU A 129 9.14 -1.38 -2.73
C LEU A 129 7.99 -0.59 -2.07
N THR A 130 7.41 0.36 -2.81
CA THR A 130 6.11 0.92 -2.41
C THR A 130 5.11 -0.24 -2.30
N PRO A 131 4.32 -0.36 -1.21
CA PRO A 131 3.24 -1.34 -1.18
C PRO A 131 2.41 -1.19 -2.45
N LEU A 132 2.07 -2.29 -3.13
CA LEU A 132 1.41 -2.23 -4.44
C LEU A 132 0.15 -1.36 -4.43
N SER A 133 -0.55 -1.30 -3.29
CA SER A 133 -1.72 -0.44 -3.05
C SER A 133 -1.45 1.06 -3.18
N GLN A 134 -0.18 1.48 -3.13
CA GLN A 134 0.30 2.84 -3.26
C GLN A 134 1.01 3.10 -4.60
N CYS A 135 1.08 2.11 -5.49
CA CYS A 135 1.65 2.27 -6.84
C CYS A 135 0.67 2.97 -7.80
N LEU A 136 -0.61 3.09 -7.42
CA LEU A 136 -1.63 3.77 -8.22
C LEU A 136 -1.97 5.15 -7.67
N GLN A 137 -1.93 6.16 -8.55
CA GLN A 137 -2.35 7.51 -8.20
C GLN A 137 -3.86 7.61 -7.95
N ALA A 138 -4.65 6.74 -8.60
CA ALA A 138 -6.10 6.73 -8.54
C ALA A 138 -6.70 5.87 -7.40
N GLY A 139 -5.87 5.21 -6.57
CA GLY A 139 -6.34 4.30 -5.52
C GLY A 139 -6.85 2.95 -6.05
N LEU A 140 -7.25 2.04 -5.15
CA LEU A 140 -7.86 0.74 -5.51
C LEU A 140 -9.36 0.92 -5.80
N PRO A 141 -9.94 0.16 -6.73
CA PRO A 141 -11.36 0.24 -7.04
C PRO A 141 -12.16 -0.30 -5.84
N ALA A 142 -13.30 0.33 -5.57
CA ALA A 142 -14.16 -0.09 -4.46
C ALA A 142 -14.71 -1.52 -4.68
N ASP A 143 -14.94 -2.25 -3.58
CA ASP A 143 -15.55 -3.59 -3.57
C ASP A 143 -17.04 -3.50 -3.90
N ASN A 144 -17.35 -3.07 -5.11
CA ASN A 144 -18.71 -2.95 -5.58
C ASN A 144 -19.04 -4.32 -6.17
N ASN A 145 -19.77 -5.18 -5.45
CA ASN A 145 -20.40 -6.35 -6.08
C ASN A 145 -21.73 -5.98 -6.77
N HIS A 146 -21.97 -4.68 -6.97
CA HIS A 146 -23.25 -4.15 -7.39
C HIS A 146 -23.02 -3.19 -8.56
N THR A 147 -23.27 -3.68 -9.77
CA THR A 147 -23.43 -2.81 -10.94
C THR A 147 -24.88 -2.32 -11.00
N ALA A 148 -25.15 -1.36 -11.89
CA ALA A 148 -26.51 -0.96 -12.23
C ALA A 148 -27.37 -2.12 -12.78
N ALA A 149 -26.74 -3.24 -13.18
CA ALA A 149 -27.39 -4.46 -13.66
C ALA A 149 -27.63 -5.53 -12.58
N GLY A 150 -27.25 -5.28 -11.32
CA GLY A 150 -27.47 -6.18 -10.18
C GLY A 150 -26.20 -6.84 -9.64
N ALA A 151 -26.38 -7.73 -8.65
CA ALA A 151 -25.29 -8.48 -8.05
C ALA A 151 -24.91 -9.67 -8.95
N CYS A 152 -23.72 -9.65 -9.54
CA CYS A 152 -23.16 -10.85 -10.17
C CYS A 152 -22.82 -11.85 -9.06
N THR A 153 -23.57 -12.95 -8.99
CA THR A 153 -23.32 -14.02 -8.03
C THR A 153 -22.01 -14.69 -8.37
N TYR A 154 -20.97 -14.39 -7.61
CA TYR A 154 -19.69 -15.09 -7.65
C TYR A 154 -19.93 -16.56 -7.25
N ARG A 155 -19.83 -17.51 -8.19
CA ARG A 155 -19.70 -18.92 -7.83
C ARG A 155 -18.25 -19.13 -7.41
N ALA A 156 -18.02 -19.63 -6.20
CA ALA A 156 -16.67 -19.93 -5.74
C ALA A 156 -16.10 -21.07 -6.60
N SER A 157 -14.97 -20.84 -7.27
CA SER A 157 -14.20 -21.90 -7.92
C SER A 157 -13.65 -22.86 -6.85
N GLN A 158 -13.38 -24.11 -7.24
CA GLN A 158 -12.87 -25.13 -6.33
C GLN A 158 -11.39 -24.90 -5.95
N ASN A 159 -10.66 -24.05 -6.67
CA ASN A 159 -9.29 -23.67 -6.35
C ASN A 159 -9.10 -22.14 -6.54
N PRO A 160 -9.10 -21.35 -5.44
CA PRO A 160 -9.14 -19.89 -5.55
C PRO A 160 -7.89 -19.27 -6.18
N ASN A 161 -6.76 -20.00 -6.27
CA ASN A 161 -5.51 -19.42 -6.81
C ASN A 161 -5.35 -19.62 -8.32
N ASP A 162 -5.89 -20.71 -8.87
CA ASP A 162 -5.90 -20.90 -10.33
C ASP A 162 -6.82 -19.86 -10.99
N SER A 163 -7.94 -19.55 -10.34
CA SER A 163 -8.82 -18.45 -10.77
C SER A 163 -8.16 -17.08 -10.64
N LEU A 164 -7.44 -16.81 -9.53
CA LEU A 164 -6.73 -15.54 -9.36
C LEU A 164 -5.57 -15.39 -10.35
N GLY A 165 -4.86 -16.47 -10.66
CA GLY A 165 -3.82 -16.49 -11.70
C GLY A 165 -4.39 -16.09 -13.06
N ALA A 166 -5.47 -16.74 -13.49
CA ALA A 166 -6.15 -16.39 -14.74
C ALA A 166 -6.65 -14.92 -14.75
N GLU A 167 -7.15 -14.40 -13.63
CA GLU A 167 -7.55 -12.99 -13.50
C GLU A 167 -6.39 -12.02 -13.76
N ILE A 168 -5.15 -12.33 -13.33
CA ILE A 168 -3.96 -11.50 -13.63
C ILE A 168 -3.81 -11.32 -15.14
N LEU A 169 -3.86 -12.43 -15.89
CA LEU A 169 -3.69 -12.41 -17.33
C LEU A 169 -4.81 -11.65 -18.03
N VAL A 170 -6.07 -11.85 -17.61
CA VAL A 170 -7.21 -11.14 -18.21
C VAL A 170 -7.12 -9.63 -17.96
N HIS A 171 -6.78 -9.18 -16.75
CA HIS A 171 -6.60 -7.76 -16.49
C HIS A 171 -5.44 -7.16 -17.29
N ALA A 172 -4.34 -7.90 -17.48
CA ALA A 172 -3.24 -7.49 -18.35
C ALA A 172 -3.67 -7.36 -19.83
N LYS A 173 -4.49 -8.29 -20.34
CA LYS A 173 -5.06 -8.23 -21.70
C LYS A 173 -5.98 -7.02 -21.89
N VAL A 174 -6.87 -6.78 -20.94
CA VAL A 174 -7.77 -5.60 -20.97
C VAL A 174 -6.97 -4.31 -20.92
N TYR A 175 -5.91 -4.26 -20.10
CA TYR A 175 -4.98 -3.12 -20.07
C TYR A 175 -4.32 -2.89 -21.44
N CYS A 176 -3.80 -3.95 -22.09
CA CYS A 176 -3.17 -3.84 -23.40
C CYS A 176 -4.17 -3.40 -24.48
N PHE A 177 -5.41 -3.89 -24.44
CA PHE A 177 -6.49 -3.42 -25.31
C PHE A 177 -6.71 -1.91 -25.10
N ALA A 178 -6.92 -1.49 -23.85
CA ALA A 178 -7.20 -0.09 -23.51
C ALA A 178 -6.05 0.83 -23.95
N HIS A 179 -4.80 0.39 -23.73
CA HIS A 179 -3.61 1.10 -24.16
C HIS A 179 -3.54 1.25 -25.69
N ARG A 180 -3.76 0.16 -26.45
CA ARG A 180 -3.74 0.18 -27.92
C ARG A 180 -4.79 1.13 -28.50
N PHE A 181 -5.98 1.18 -27.91
CA PHE A 181 -7.09 2.03 -28.38
C PHE A 181 -7.18 3.39 -27.65
N CYS A 182 -6.20 3.73 -26.80
CA CYS A 182 -6.13 4.99 -26.04
C CYS A 182 -7.37 5.27 -25.16
N ILE A 183 -7.89 4.23 -24.50
CA ILE A 183 -9.04 4.32 -23.58
C ILE A 183 -8.50 4.47 -22.15
N ARG A 184 -8.12 5.69 -21.77
CA ARG A 184 -7.41 5.96 -20.52
C ARG A 184 -8.17 5.52 -19.27
N GLU A 185 -9.48 5.73 -19.25
CA GLU A 185 -10.32 5.38 -18.11
C GLU A 185 -10.33 3.86 -17.88
N LEU A 186 -10.36 3.07 -18.96
CA LEU A 186 -10.27 1.61 -18.89
C LEU A 186 -8.85 1.14 -18.59
N GLU A 187 -7.83 1.81 -19.11
CA GLU A 187 -6.42 1.53 -18.82
C GLU A 187 -6.15 1.66 -17.31
N ASP A 188 -6.55 2.77 -16.71
CA ASP A 188 -6.45 3.01 -15.27
C ASP A 188 -7.27 1.99 -14.47
N PHE A 189 -8.48 1.65 -14.92
CA PHE A 189 -9.36 0.70 -14.25
C PHE A 189 -8.84 -0.75 -14.31
N ALA A 190 -8.30 -1.18 -15.45
CA ALA A 190 -7.69 -2.48 -15.61
C ALA A 190 -6.43 -2.61 -14.75
N LEU A 191 -5.60 -1.56 -14.70
CA LEU A 191 -4.42 -1.50 -13.84
C LEU A 191 -4.79 -1.55 -12.34
N GLN A 192 -5.88 -0.89 -11.97
CA GLN A 192 -6.49 -0.94 -10.65
C GLN A 192 -6.90 -2.36 -10.23
N ARG A 193 -7.62 -3.06 -11.11
CA ARG A 193 -8.04 -4.44 -10.87
C ARG A 193 -6.84 -5.39 -10.84
N LEU A 194 -5.88 -5.24 -11.75
CA LEU A 194 -4.63 -6.00 -11.76
C LEU A 194 -3.85 -5.86 -10.45
N THR A 195 -3.69 -4.63 -9.96
CA THR A 195 -3.01 -4.34 -8.68
C THR A 195 -3.69 -5.04 -7.52
N LYS A 196 -5.03 -5.04 -7.50
CA LYS A 196 -5.81 -5.69 -6.46
C LYS A 196 -5.58 -7.20 -6.44
N VAL A 197 -5.63 -7.85 -7.60
CA VAL A 197 -5.39 -9.30 -7.72
C VAL A 197 -3.98 -9.64 -7.26
N LEU A 198 -2.96 -8.87 -7.67
CA LEU A 198 -1.58 -9.06 -7.25
C LEU A 198 -1.37 -8.89 -5.73
N ILE A 199 -2.15 -8.04 -5.05
CA ILE A 199 -2.08 -7.93 -3.58
C ILE A 199 -2.72 -9.14 -2.90
N SER A 200 -3.78 -9.69 -3.49
CA SER A 200 -4.56 -10.79 -2.91
C SER A 200 -3.94 -12.16 -3.13
N ILE A 201 -3.05 -12.30 -4.11
CA ILE A 201 -2.49 -13.59 -4.51
C ILE A 201 -1.34 -14.02 -3.61
N ASP A 202 -1.26 -15.33 -3.37
CA ASP A 202 -0.17 -15.94 -2.60
C ASP A 202 0.96 -16.35 -3.55
N ALA A 203 2.07 -15.61 -3.50
CA ALA A 203 3.24 -15.81 -4.36
C ALA A 203 3.93 -17.17 -4.19
N GLU A 204 3.65 -17.92 -3.12
CA GLU A 204 4.26 -19.23 -2.86
C GLU A 204 3.61 -20.37 -3.67
N LYS A 205 2.55 -20.09 -4.43
CA LYS A 205 1.78 -21.10 -5.16
C LYS A 205 2.19 -21.22 -6.61
N GLU A 206 2.79 -22.37 -6.95
CA GLU A 206 3.27 -22.72 -8.30
C GLU A 206 2.24 -22.50 -9.43
N ALA A 207 0.94 -22.63 -9.14
CA ALA A 207 -0.11 -22.47 -10.15
C ALA A 207 -0.32 -21.03 -10.66
N VAL A 208 0.19 -20.02 -9.94
CA VAL A 208 0.07 -18.60 -10.30
C VAL A 208 1.09 -18.19 -11.37
N PHE A 209 2.22 -18.89 -11.40
CA PHE A 209 3.40 -18.48 -12.14
C PHE A 209 3.22 -18.41 -13.65
N PRO A 210 2.59 -19.41 -14.33
CA PRO A 210 2.39 -19.35 -15.77
C PRO A 210 1.62 -18.10 -16.19
N TYR A 211 0.54 -17.77 -15.47
CA TYR A 211 -0.28 -16.60 -15.78
C TYR A 211 0.43 -15.28 -15.52
N LEU A 212 1.25 -15.19 -14.47
CA LEU A 212 2.05 -14.01 -14.18
C LEU A 212 3.11 -13.78 -15.26
N ALA A 213 3.78 -14.85 -15.69
CA ALA A 213 4.75 -14.79 -16.77
C ALA A 213 4.12 -14.34 -18.09
N ASP A 214 3.01 -14.96 -18.48
CA ASP A 214 2.26 -14.60 -19.68
C ASP A 214 1.80 -13.14 -19.64
N ALA A 215 1.35 -12.66 -18.46
CA ALA A 215 0.97 -11.27 -18.27
C ALA A 215 2.14 -10.30 -18.44
N ILE A 216 3.33 -10.66 -17.93
CA ILE A 216 4.56 -9.87 -18.11
C ILE A 216 4.94 -9.82 -19.59
N HIS A 217 5.01 -10.96 -20.26
CA HIS A 217 5.33 -11.02 -21.69
C HIS A 217 4.37 -10.16 -22.51
N LEU A 218 3.06 -10.37 -22.30
CA LEU A 218 2.03 -9.62 -23.01
C LEU A 218 2.18 -8.11 -22.85
N VAL A 219 2.33 -7.62 -21.61
CA VAL A 219 2.45 -6.18 -21.33
C VAL A 219 3.73 -5.62 -21.94
N TYR A 220 4.84 -6.33 -21.87
CA TYR A 220 6.12 -5.88 -22.42
C TYR A 220 6.15 -5.93 -23.95
N ASP A 221 5.42 -6.84 -24.58
CA ASP A 221 5.34 -6.93 -26.05
C ASP A 221 4.32 -5.93 -26.63
N SER A 222 3.26 -5.63 -25.88
CA SER A 222 2.14 -4.79 -26.34
C SER A 222 2.29 -3.29 -26.04
N THR A 223 3.32 -2.89 -25.29
CA THR A 223 3.54 -1.49 -24.90
C THR A 223 4.94 -1.01 -25.34
N PRO A 224 5.18 0.30 -25.52
CA PRO A 224 6.53 0.80 -25.81
C PRO A 224 7.53 0.52 -24.68
N GLY A 225 8.81 0.35 -25.03
CA GLY A 225 9.89 0.14 -24.07
C GLY A 225 10.09 1.30 -23.09
N ALA A 226 10.64 1.01 -21.91
CA ALA A 226 10.87 1.99 -20.84
C ALA A 226 11.77 3.18 -21.26
N SER A 227 12.61 2.99 -22.29
CA SER A 227 13.44 4.06 -22.88
C SER A 227 12.63 5.10 -23.66
N LEU A 228 11.42 4.75 -24.10
CA LEU A 228 10.53 5.61 -24.88
C LEU A 228 9.42 6.20 -24.01
N GLN A 229 8.88 5.44 -23.06
CA GLN A 229 7.79 5.88 -22.19
C GLN A 229 7.73 5.06 -20.90
N ASP A 230 7.53 5.73 -19.76
CA ASP A 230 7.23 5.05 -18.49
C ASP A 230 5.83 4.42 -18.58
N ASN A 231 5.75 3.09 -18.41
CA ASN A 231 4.50 2.35 -18.51
C ASN A 231 4.07 1.83 -17.13
N PRO A 232 2.91 2.28 -16.60
CA PRO A 232 2.44 1.90 -15.27
C PRO A 232 2.29 0.39 -15.03
N ALA A 233 1.81 -0.39 -16.01
CA ALA A 233 1.70 -1.84 -15.86
C ALA A 233 3.06 -2.54 -15.82
N ARG A 234 4.02 -2.11 -16.65
CA ARG A 234 5.41 -2.63 -16.60
C ARG A 234 6.03 -2.43 -15.22
N LYS A 235 5.86 -1.22 -14.66
CA LYS A 235 6.36 -0.85 -13.34
C LYS A 235 5.68 -1.64 -12.21
N LEU A 236 4.36 -1.82 -12.30
CA LEU A 236 3.60 -2.61 -11.33
C LEU A 236 4.07 -4.07 -11.28
N LEU A 237 4.19 -4.70 -12.46
CA LEU A 237 4.60 -6.09 -12.56
C LEU A 237 6.06 -6.29 -12.15
N SER A 238 6.97 -5.40 -12.56
CA SER A 238 8.38 -5.49 -12.17
C SER A 238 8.57 -5.32 -10.66
N GLN A 239 7.81 -4.41 -10.05
CA GLN A 239 7.80 -4.20 -8.62
C GLN A 239 7.20 -5.38 -7.84
N TYR A 240 6.12 -5.98 -8.34
CA TYR A 240 5.55 -7.20 -7.76
C TYR A 240 6.58 -8.34 -7.73
N VAL A 241 7.28 -8.54 -8.84
CA VAL A 241 8.34 -9.55 -8.97
C VAL A 241 9.49 -9.25 -8.01
N ALA A 242 9.96 -8.01 -7.95
CA ALA A 242 11.05 -7.62 -7.04
C ALA A 242 10.68 -7.82 -5.56
N LEU A 243 9.43 -7.51 -5.17
CA LEU A 243 8.92 -7.70 -3.81
C LEU A 243 8.83 -9.18 -3.41
N ASN A 244 8.57 -10.06 -4.37
CA ASN A 244 8.36 -11.48 -4.13
C ASN A 244 9.51 -12.36 -4.65
N TYR A 245 10.63 -11.77 -5.06
CA TYR A 245 11.73 -12.49 -5.72
C TYR A 245 12.17 -13.74 -4.96
N THR A 246 12.37 -13.63 -3.64
CA THR A 246 12.78 -14.77 -2.79
C THR A 246 11.71 -15.85 -2.61
N LYS A 247 10.45 -15.54 -2.94
CA LYS A 247 9.32 -16.47 -2.92
C LYS A 247 9.05 -17.07 -4.30
N LEU A 248 9.41 -16.34 -5.35
CA LEU A 248 9.25 -16.73 -6.75
C LEU A 248 10.41 -17.60 -7.26
N GLU A 249 11.47 -17.78 -6.45
CA GLU A 249 12.68 -18.56 -6.74
C GLU A 249 12.31 -20.05 -6.98
N SER A 250 12.00 -20.36 -8.24
CA SER A 250 11.67 -21.69 -8.75
C SER A 250 12.35 -21.87 -10.11
N GLU A 251 12.67 -23.11 -10.48
CA GLU A 251 13.33 -23.41 -11.77
C GLU A 251 12.52 -22.88 -12.98
N SER A 252 11.19 -22.79 -12.85
CA SER A 252 10.31 -22.23 -13.88
C SER A 252 10.48 -20.71 -14.06
N PHE A 253 10.77 -19.96 -12.98
CA PHE A 253 10.99 -18.52 -13.06
C PHE A 253 12.31 -18.18 -13.76
N ASP A 254 13.38 -18.95 -13.47
CA ASP A 254 14.67 -18.77 -14.13
C ASP A 254 14.59 -19.05 -15.64
N GLN A 255 13.76 -20.01 -16.05
CA GLN A 255 13.55 -20.34 -17.46
C GLN A 255 12.80 -19.24 -18.21
N ILE A 256 11.76 -18.65 -17.61
CA ILE A 256 11.01 -17.52 -18.17
C ILE A 256 11.89 -16.26 -18.24
N MET A 257 12.72 -16.03 -17.22
CA MET A 257 13.71 -14.96 -17.22
C MET A 257 14.79 -15.19 -18.30
N ALA A 258 15.16 -16.43 -18.57
CA ALA A 258 16.11 -16.79 -19.62
C ALA A 258 15.52 -16.63 -21.04
N GLU A 259 14.24 -16.98 -21.25
CA GLU A 259 13.54 -16.87 -22.54
C GLU A 259 13.18 -15.40 -22.87
N GLY A 260 12.86 -14.59 -21.85
CA GLY A 260 12.63 -13.14 -21.95
C GLY A 260 13.90 -12.29 -21.87
N ALA A 261 15.03 -12.74 -22.43
CA ALA A 261 16.39 -12.24 -22.17
C ALA A 261 16.60 -10.72 -22.24
N HIS A 262 15.82 -9.96 -23.04
CA HIS A 262 15.93 -8.50 -23.10
C HIS A 262 15.13 -7.79 -21.98
N HIS A 263 14.04 -8.40 -21.53
CA HIS A 263 13.15 -7.89 -20.48
C HIS A 263 13.67 -8.27 -19.09
N ALA A 264 14.17 -9.50 -18.95
CA ALA A 264 14.80 -10.00 -17.74
C ALA A 264 16.09 -9.24 -17.37
N LEU A 265 16.88 -8.80 -18.35
CA LEU A 265 18.14 -8.06 -18.11
C LEU A 265 17.89 -6.72 -17.42
N ASN A 266 16.87 -5.96 -17.83
CA ASN A 266 16.52 -4.69 -17.19
C ASN A 266 15.98 -4.91 -15.77
N MET A 267 15.12 -5.92 -15.58
CA MET A 267 14.57 -6.25 -14.26
C MET A 267 15.64 -6.79 -13.29
N GLN A 268 16.55 -7.64 -13.76
CA GLN A 268 17.67 -8.15 -12.96
C GLN A 268 18.67 -7.05 -12.62
N GLN A 269 19.01 -6.19 -13.59
CA GLN A 269 19.96 -5.11 -13.34
C GLN A 269 19.42 -4.11 -12.32
N GLU A 270 18.14 -3.74 -12.38
CA GLU A 270 17.51 -2.89 -11.37
C GLU A 270 17.43 -3.57 -10.00
N ALA A 271 17.07 -4.85 -9.95
CA ALA A 271 17.02 -5.63 -8.71
C ALA A 271 18.42 -5.81 -8.09
N GLU A 272 19.45 -6.07 -8.89
CA GLU A 272 20.83 -6.24 -8.44
C GLU A 272 21.41 -4.93 -7.89
N VAL A 273 21.20 -3.80 -8.59
CA VAL A 273 21.58 -2.47 -8.10
C VAL A 273 20.86 -2.13 -6.80
N TYR A 274 19.58 -2.49 -6.69
CA TYR A 274 18.81 -2.33 -5.45
C TYR A 274 19.37 -3.21 -4.32
N LEU A 275 19.64 -4.49 -4.58
CA LEU A 275 20.14 -5.43 -3.57
C LEU A 275 21.53 -5.03 -3.07
N GLU A 276 22.44 -4.67 -3.97
CA GLU A 276 23.81 -4.30 -3.59
C GLU A 276 23.84 -2.98 -2.83
N SER A 277 23.04 -1.98 -3.25
CA SER A 277 22.90 -0.73 -2.51
C SER A 277 22.32 -0.95 -1.10
N HIS A 278 21.31 -1.81 -0.95
CA HIS A 278 20.72 -2.12 0.36
C HIS A 278 21.67 -2.93 1.24
N LYS A 279 22.38 -3.90 0.69
CA LYS A 279 23.41 -4.67 1.39
C LYS A 279 24.49 -3.75 1.95
N GLN A 280 24.93 -2.77 1.15
CA GLN A 280 25.92 -1.79 1.58
C GLN A 280 25.38 -0.86 2.69
N VAL A 281 24.16 -0.35 2.56
CA VAL A 281 23.54 0.49 3.60
C VAL A 281 23.27 -0.30 4.89
N LEU A 282 22.89 -1.58 4.79
CA LEU A 282 22.73 -2.47 5.93
C LEU A 282 24.07 -2.67 6.64
N LYS A 283 25.15 -2.92 5.89
CA LYS A 283 26.51 -3.01 6.43
C LYS A 283 26.88 -1.73 7.19
N TRP A 284 26.64 -0.56 6.60
CA TRP A 284 26.90 0.73 7.25
C TRP A 284 26.07 0.94 8.51
N THR A 285 24.81 0.53 8.49
CA THR A 285 23.91 0.59 9.64
C THR A 285 24.49 -0.19 10.80
N LYS A 286 24.89 -1.46 10.58
CA LYS A 286 25.50 -2.30 11.61
C LYS A 286 26.84 -1.77 12.14
N GLU A 287 27.67 -1.21 11.25
CA GLU A 287 28.95 -0.58 11.63
C GLU A 287 28.75 0.63 12.54
N LEU A 288 27.79 1.49 12.20
CA LEU A 288 27.50 2.69 12.97
C LEU A 288 26.73 2.39 14.26
N GLU A 289 25.86 1.38 14.28
CA GLU A 289 25.23 0.87 15.51
C GLU A 289 26.28 0.33 16.48
N PHE A 290 27.24 -0.44 15.99
CA PHE A 290 28.38 -0.90 16.77
C PHE A 290 29.17 0.28 17.38
N LEU A 291 29.57 1.27 16.57
CA LEU A 291 30.27 2.45 17.09
C LEU A 291 29.43 3.25 18.08
N GLY A 292 28.14 3.40 17.79
CA GLY A 292 27.16 4.07 18.64
C GLY A 292 26.98 3.39 19.99
N TYR A 293 26.94 2.06 20.01
CA TYR A 293 26.93 1.23 21.20
C TYR A 293 28.20 1.46 22.04
N ILE A 294 29.40 1.29 21.45
CA ILE A 294 30.67 1.46 22.17
C ILE A 294 30.75 2.86 22.79
N LEU A 295 30.35 3.90 22.05
CA LEU A 295 30.36 5.26 22.60
C LEU A 295 29.35 5.41 23.75
N SER A 296 28.16 4.83 23.63
CA SER A 296 27.11 4.91 24.65
C SER A 296 27.57 4.25 25.97
N GLU A 297 28.20 3.07 25.90
CA GLU A 297 28.80 2.39 27.06
C GLU A 297 29.80 3.27 27.83
N ILE A 298 30.62 4.03 27.11
CA ILE A 298 31.66 4.88 27.70
C ILE A 298 31.05 6.11 28.38
N VAL A 299 30.09 6.77 27.71
CA VAL A 299 29.64 8.11 28.10
C VAL A 299 28.34 8.14 28.91
N ASP A 300 27.49 7.11 28.78
CA ASP A 300 26.19 7.01 29.44
C ASP A 300 25.80 5.53 29.61
N PRO A 301 26.52 4.75 30.46
CA PRO A 301 26.29 3.32 30.60
C PRO A 301 24.84 3.00 31.00
N ASP A 302 24.23 3.78 31.90
CA ASP A 302 22.84 3.53 32.31
C ASP A 302 21.80 4.10 31.30
N GLY A 303 22.24 4.85 30.28
CA GLY A 303 21.35 5.66 29.45
C GLY A 303 20.42 4.83 28.56
N LEU A 304 20.92 3.69 28.07
CA LEU A 304 20.16 2.74 27.26
C LEU A 304 19.27 1.85 28.15
N GLU A 305 19.78 1.39 29.29
CA GLU A 305 19.00 0.70 30.32
C GLU A 305 17.79 1.51 30.79
N LYS A 306 17.96 2.81 31.09
CA LYS A 306 16.86 3.72 31.48
C LYS A 306 15.78 3.87 30.41
N ARG A 307 16.08 3.51 29.15
CA ARG A 307 15.15 3.51 28.02
C ARG A 307 14.56 2.13 27.74
N GLY A 308 14.84 1.14 28.59
CA GLY A 308 14.31 -0.22 28.49
C GLY A 308 15.17 -1.19 27.69
N TYR A 309 16.40 -0.81 27.31
CA TYR A 309 17.32 -1.70 26.61
C TYR A 309 18.22 -2.41 27.62
N TYR A 310 17.85 -3.61 28.07
CA TYR A 310 18.70 -4.44 28.96
C TYR A 310 19.91 -5.05 28.25
N CYS A 311 19.85 -5.14 26.92
CA CYS A 311 21.00 -5.42 26.07
C CYS A 311 21.22 -4.17 25.21
N HIS A 312 22.25 -3.39 25.54
CA HIS A 312 22.54 -2.14 24.85
C HIS A 312 22.84 -2.32 23.36
N GLN A 313 23.25 -3.51 22.93
CA GLN A 313 23.42 -3.84 21.51
C GLN A 313 22.10 -4.03 20.75
N ALA A 314 20.99 -4.27 21.47
CA ALA A 314 19.67 -4.28 20.86
C ALA A 314 19.13 -2.86 20.59
N ALA A 315 19.89 -1.82 20.99
CA ALA A 315 19.53 -0.44 20.70
C ALA A 315 19.79 -0.13 19.22
N ASP A 316 18.75 0.35 18.55
CA ASP A 316 18.84 0.77 17.15
C ASP A 316 19.44 2.18 17.02
N ILE A 317 19.80 2.57 15.79
CA ILE A 317 20.30 3.93 15.47
C ILE A 317 19.45 5.04 16.12
N PRO A 318 18.10 5.06 16.00
CA PRO A 318 17.26 6.05 16.66
C PRO A 318 17.47 6.18 18.18
N ALA A 319 17.50 5.05 18.90
CA ALA A 319 17.71 5.01 20.34
C ALA A 319 19.10 5.54 20.71
N ILE A 320 20.14 5.01 20.07
CA ILE A 320 21.54 5.45 20.24
C ILE A 320 21.67 6.95 19.98
N ALA A 321 21.15 7.44 18.85
CA ALA A 321 21.22 8.85 18.49
C ALA A 321 20.51 9.74 19.51
N ALA A 322 19.38 9.28 20.08
CA ALA A 322 18.66 10.02 21.10
C ALA A 322 19.42 10.05 22.44
N THR A 323 20.05 8.94 22.84
CA THR A 323 20.90 8.86 24.04
C THR A 323 22.10 9.80 23.91
N LEU A 324 22.88 9.69 22.83
CA LEU A 324 24.07 10.50 22.61
C LEU A 324 23.74 12.00 22.44
N LYS A 325 22.60 12.34 21.81
CA LYS A 325 22.15 13.74 21.70
C LYS A 325 21.76 14.32 23.07
N CYS A 326 21.13 13.53 23.93
CA CYS A 326 20.83 13.92 25.31
C CYS A 326 22.15 14.20 26.06
N ALA A 327 23.12 13.28 25.96
CA ALA A 327 24.44 13.45 26.53
C ALA A 327 25.13 14.72 25.99
N CYS A 328 25.07 15.03 24.70
CA CYS A 328 25.64 16.29 24.17
C CYS A 328 25.04 17.57 24.79
N SER A 329 23.77 17.53 25.20
CA SER A 329 23.04 18.71 25.67
C SER A 329 23.22 18.96 27.18
N GLN A 330 23.43 17.90 27.96
CA GLN A 330 23.55 18.00 29.42
C GLN A 330 24.91 18.61 29.82
N PRO A 331 24.94 19.70 30.63
CA PRO A 331 26.17 20.40 31.03
C PRO A 331 27.25 19.52 31.68
N HIS A 332 26.83 18.51 32.44
CA HIS A 332 27.72 17.65 33.22
C HIS A 332 27.86 16.24 32.65
N SER A 333 27.40 15.99 31.43
CA SER A 333 27.56 14.68 30.83
C SER A 333 29.03 14.39 30.51
N ARG A 334 29.37 13.11 30.48
CA ARG A 334 30.71 12.66 30.07
C ARG A 334 31.05 13.11 28.65
N LEU A 335 30.11 12.92 27.72
CA LEU A 335 30.30 13.25 26.31
C LEU A 335 30.56 14.76 26.09
N ARG A 336 29.82 15.63 26.79
CA ARG A 336 30.02 17.09 26.68
C ARG A 336 31.36 17.52 27.29
N GLY A 337 31.78 16.88 28.38
CA GLY A 337 33.11 17.07 28.97
C GLY A 337 34.27 16.65 28.06
N VAL A 338 34.04 15.71 27.14
CA VAL A 338 35.04 15.26 26.16
C VAL A 338 35.12 16.20 24.95
N LEU A 339 33.99 16.66 24.44
CA LEU A 339 33.91 17.40 23.17
C LEU A 339 34.01 18.92 23.34
N GLY A 340 33.54 19.48 24.45
CA GLY A 340 33.34 20.94 24.58
C GLY A 340 32.12 21.43 23.78
N ASN A 341 31.68 22.66 24.03
CA ASN A 341 30.36 23.14 23.59
C ASN A 341 30.17 23.14 22.07
N GLN A 342 31.15 23.65 21.31
CA GLN A 342 31.05 23.74 19.85
C GLN A 342 31.08 22.36 19.18
N ALA A 343 31.99 21.47 19.60
CA ALA A 343 32.08 20.13 19.02
C ALA A 343 30.91 19.25 19.44
N SER A 344 30.34 19.42 20.65
CA SER A 344 29.09 18.75 21.03
C SER A 344 27.93 19.14 20.12
N ASN A 345 27.80 20.41 19.75
CA ASN A 345 26.77 20.87 18.80
C ASN A 345 26.98 20.30 17.40
N TYR A 346 28.22 20.27 16.91
CA TYR A 346 28.57 19.65 15.64
C TYR A 346 28.24 18.14 15.64
N PHE A 347 28.65 17.43 16.67
CA PHE A 347 28.38 15.99 16.82
C PHE A 347 26.87 15.71 16.92
N ALA A 348 26.12 16.53 17.66
CA ALA A 348 24.65 16.41 17.73
C ALA A 348 23.97 16.63 16.37
N ASN A 349 24.53 17.46 15.49
CA ASN A 349 24.04 17.62 14.11
C ASN A 349 24.42 16.42 13.24
N LEU A 350 25.60 15.83 13.41
CA LEU A 350 25.98 14.58 12.74
C LEU A 350 25.05 13.42 13.12
N LEU A 351 24.63 13.32 14.39
CA LEU A 351 23.66 12.31 14.84
C LEU A 351 22.28 12.45 14.15
N LYS A 352 21.95 13.62 13.56
CA LYS A 352 20.76 13.74 12.70
C LYS A 352 20.98 13.06 11.34
N LYS A 353 22.18 13.20 10.77
CA LYS A 353 22.57 12.52 9.51
C LYS A 353 22.67 11.01 9.69
N PHE A 354 23.11 10.56 10.87
CA PHE A 354 23.12 9.15 11.27
C PHE A 354 21.76 8.47 11.10
N ARG A 355 20.66 9.16 11.46
CA ARG A 355 19.29 8.66 11.25
C ARG A 355 18.90 8.55 9.78
N ARG A 356 19.49 9.36 8.88
CA ARG A 356 19.19 9.34 7.45
C ARG A 356 19.60 7.99 6.83
N ILE A 357 20.77 7.46 7.21
CA ILE A 357 21.25 6.15 6.75
C ILE A 357 20.28 5.04 7.16
N ARG A 358 19.85 5.01 8.44
CA ARG A 358 18.81 4.07 8.91
C ARG A 358 17.52 4.25 8.10
N ASN A 359 17.03 5.48 7.98
CA ASN A 359 15.75 5.73 7.33
C ASN A 359 15.74 5.21 5.89
N VAL A 360 16.85 5.33 5.16
CA VAL A 360 16.98 4.71 3.84
C VAL A 360 16.82 3.20 3.91
N MET A 361 17.54 2.52 4.82
CA MET A 361 17.46 1.07 4.99
C MET A 361 16.02 0.60 5.29
N ALA A 362 15.37 1.23 6.26
CA ALA A 362 14.05 0.78 6.72
C ALA A 362 12.91 1.16 5.80
N HIS A 363 13.10 2.21 5.03
CA HIS A 363 12.17 2.59 3.98
C HIS A 363 12.57 2.05 2.62
N HIS A 364 13.50 1.09 2.52
CA HIS A 364 13.80 0.40 1.27
C HIS A 364 13.82 1.33 0.03
N ARG A 365 14.48 2.50 0.15
CA ARG A 365 14.46 3.52 -0.90
C ARG A 365 15.48 3.15 -1.97
N THR A 366 15.13 3.18 -3.26
CA THR A 366 16.19 3.16 -4.29
C THR A 366 17.07 4.37 -4.05
N LEU A 367 18.36 4.13 -4.18
CA LEU A 367 19.36 5.18 -4.15
C LEU A 367 19.83 5.38 -5.57
N SER A 368 19.72 6.62 -6.05
CA SER A 368 20.52 7.05 -7.19
C SER A 368 22.01 6.96 -6.85
N GLY A 369 22.87 6.89 -7.87
CA GLY A 369 24.33 6.87 -7.65
C GLY A 369 24.82 8.06 -6.83
N GLU A 370 24.27 9.25 -7.08
CA GLU A 370 24.58 10.48 -6.34
C GLU A 370 24.17 10.39 -4.86
N GLU A 371 22.98 9.86 -4.57
CA GLU A 371 22.53 9.66 -3.19
C GLU A 371 23.38 8.63 -2.46
N MET A 372 23.80 7.55 -3.14
CA MET A 372 24.70 6.54 -2.58
C MET A 372 26.05 7.17 -2.19
N LEU A 373 26.63 7.99 -3.07
CA LEU A 373 27.87 8.73 -2.80
C LEU A 373 27.71 9.69 -1.62
N ALA A 374 26.63 10.47 -1.56
CA ALA A 374 26.37 11.39 -0.46
C ALA A 374 26.19 10.67 0.89
N LEU A 375 25.58 9.47 0.88
CA LEU A 375 25.47 8.62 2.06
C LEU A 375 26.83 8.02 2.46
N GLN A 376 27.66 7.64 1.49
CA GLN A 376 29.01 7.14 1.73
C GLN A 376 29.89 8.19 2.40
N GLU A 377 29.88 9.43 1.90
CA GLU A 377 30.60 10.56 2.51
C GLU A 377 30.10 10.82 3.94
N THR A 378 28.78 10.80 4.13
CA THR A 378 28.16 10.95 5.45
C THR A 378 28.60 9.84 6.40
N LYS A 379 28.66 8.60 5.92
CA LYS A 379 29.11 7.43 6.69
C LYS A 379 30.58 7.55 7.08
N GLN A 380 31.45 7.92 6.15
CA GLN A 380 32.89 8.12 6.42
C GLN A 380 33.13 9.22 7.46
N GLU A 381 32.39 10.33 7.38
CA GLU A 381 32.50 11.39 8.38
C GLU A 381 31.99 10.92 9.74
N LEU A 382 30.88 10.18 9.79
CA LEU A 382 30.38 9.59 11.04
C LEU A 382 31.41 8.64 11.65
N ASP A 383 31.97 7.72 10.87
CA ASP A 383 32.99 6.76 11.34
C ASP A 383 34.18 7.49 11.97
N ARG A 384 34.72 8.49 11.26
CA ARG A 384 35.87 9.29 11.71
C ARG A 384 35.57 9.97 13.04
N GLN A 385 34.40 10.58 13.14
CA GLN A 385 34.00 11.32 14.34
C GLN A 385 33.75 10.37 15.51
N PHE A 386 32.96 9.31 15.33
CA PHE A 386 32.70 8.31 16.37
C PHE A 386 34.00 7.73 16.94
N GLN A 387 34.92 7.29 16.08
CA GLN A 387 36.19 6.73 16.54
C GLN A 387 37.06 7.76 17.28
N SER A 388 37.10 9.01 16.80
CA SER A 388 37.81 10.10 17.49
C SER A 388 37.22 10.37 18.87
N VAL A 389 35.89 10.45 18.97
CA VAL A 389 35.19 10.67 20.25
C VAL A 389 35.39 9.50 21.20
N ILE A 390 35.26 8.26 20.72
CA ILE A 390 35.48 7.04 21.51
C ILE A 390 36.88 7.05 22.11
N ARG A 391 37.92 7.29 21.30
CA ARG A 391 39.31 7.33 21.79
C ARG A 391 39.52 8.42 22.85
N ARG A 392 38.98 9.63 22.62
CA ARG A 392 39.08 10.74 23.58
C ARG A 392 38.34 10.46 24.87
N ALA A 393 37.14 9.86 24.78
CA ALA A 393 36.33 9.51 25.94
C ALA A 393 36.97 8.37 26.75
N ALA A 394 37.43 7.31 26.07
CA ALA A 394 38.16 6.20 26.65
C ALA A 394 39.39 6.67 27.45
N SER A 395 40.23 7.49 26.83
CA SER A 395 41.42 8.07 27.47
C SER A 395 41.06 8.97 28.66
N ARG A 396 40.04 9.84 28.53
CA ARG A 396 39.61 10.75 29.62
C ARG A 396 39.07 10.00 30.83
N TYR A 397 38.39 8.87 30.62
CA TYR A 397 37.75 8.08 31.68
C TYR A 397 38.53 6.83 32.06
N ASN A 398 39.74 6.64 31.51
CA ASN A 398 40.60 5.49 31.74
C ASN A 398 39.90 4.15 31.50
N ILE A 399 39.15 4.05 30.40
CA ILE A 399 38.44 2.83 29.98
C ILE A 399 39.25 2.20 28.85
N GLN A 400 39.83 1.04 29.10
CA GLN A 400 40.72 0.35 28.15
C GLN A 400 39.98 -0.62 27.23
N GLN A 401 38.80 -1.10 27.65
CA GLN A 401 38.07 -2.13 26.93
C GLN A 401 36.56 -2.06 27.14
N VAL A 402 35.79 -2.52 26.16
CA VAL A 402 34.33 -2.63 26.21
C VAL A 402 33.92 -4.02 25.73
N ASN A 403 32.99 -4.65 26.46
CA ASN A 403 32.43 -5.94 26.07
C ASN A 403 31.51 -5.77 24.85
N TRP A 404 31.60 -6.68 23.89
CA TRP A 404 30.78 -6.69 22.69
C TRP A 404 30.38 -8.14 22.36
N TYR A 405 29.13 -8.36 21.99
CA TYR A 405 28.62 -9.67 21.58
C TYR A 405 28.42 -9.68 20.06
N PRO A 406 29.23 -10.43 19.29
CA PRO A 406 29.22 -10.40 17.84
C PRO A 406 28.00 -11.09 17.18
N ASP A 407 27.16 -11.77 17.95
CA ASP A 407 26.12 -12.66 17.42
C ASP A 407 24.82 -11.94 17.06
N ASP A 408 24.49 -11.92 15.77
CA ASP A 408 23.17 -11.54 15.22
C ASP A 408 22.16 -12.72 15.27
N THR A 409 22.59 -13.92 15.70
CA THR A 409 21.71 -15.09 15.72
C THR A 409 20.69 -14.98 16.84
N GLY A 410 19.50 -14.50 16.47
CA GLY A 410 18.49 -13.99 17.38
C GLY A 410 18.20 -14.90 18.56
N PHE A 411 18.38 -14.37 19.78
CA PHE A 411 17.82 -14.78 21.07
C PHE A 411 17.37 -16.24 21.21
N SER A 412 18.15 -17.20 20.71
CA SER A 412 17.83 -18.62 20.82
C SER A 412 18.25 -19.03 22.22
N GLY A 413 17.33 -18.91 23.17
CA GLY A 413 17.58 -19.05 24.60
C GLY A 413 18.44 -20.26 24.96
N ARG A 414 19.73 -20.02 25.27
CA ARG A 414 20.60 -20.79 26.16
C ARG A 414 21.89 -20.01 26.45
N SER A 415 22.51 -20.32 27.58
CA SER A 415 23.36 -19.48 28.44
C SER A 415 24.83 -19.27 28.01
N ASN A 416 25.20 -19.45 26.74
CA ASN A 416 26.59 -19.31 26.31
C ASN A 416 26.72 -18.14 25.33
N TRP A 417 26.54 -16.92 25.83
CA TRP A 417 26.79 -15.70 25.06
C TRP A 417 28.30 -15.54 24.91
N HIS A 418 28.80 -15.75 23.70
CA HIS A 418 30.19 -15.46 23.41
C HIS A 418 30.39 -13.95 23.49
N THR A 419 31.14 -13.51 24.50
CA THR A 419 31.48 -12.11 24.70
C THR A 419 32.88 -11.89 24.16
N GLU A 420 33.02 -10.94 23.26
CA GLU A 420 34.29 -10.45 22.75
C GLU A 420 34.66 -9.15 23.45
N ILE A 421 35.96 -8.89 23.58
CA ILE A 421 36.47 -7.69 24.23
C ILE A 421 37.06 -6.77 23.18
N ILE A 422 36.48 -5.57 23.03
CA ILE A 422 36.99 -4.53 22.14
C ILE A 422 37.97 -3.66 22.93
N SER A 423 39.24 -3.68 22.53
CA SER A 423 40.28 -2.81 23.09
C SER A 423 40.09 -1.38 22.58
N LEU A 424 40.20 -0.37 23.44
CA LEU A 424 40.06 1.04 23.04
C LEU A 424 41.40 1.75 22.86
N ASP A 425 42.49 1.14 23.32
CA ASP A 425 43.84 1.73 23.30
C ASP A 425 44.66 1.36 22.05
N SER A 426 44.18 0.39 21.26
CA SER A 426 44.92 -0.20 20.14
C SER A 426 44.30 0.17 18.78
N ASP A 427 43.83 -0.83 18.05
CA ASP A 427 43.27 -0.68 16.71
C ASP A 427 41.94 0.08 16.74
N PRO A 428 41.56 0.77 15.66
CA PRO A 428 40.20 1.28 15.47
C PRO A 428 39.12 0.24 15.83
N PRO A 429 38.08 0.60 16.61
CA PRO A 429 37.03 -0.35 16.99
C PRO A 429 36.39 -1.07 15.79
N LEU A 430 36.18 -0.36 14.67
CA LEU A 430 35.65 -0.96 13.44
C LEU A 430 36.57 -2.02 12.84
N HIS A 431 37.88 -1.81 12.89
CA HIS A 431 38.86 -2.78 12.38
C HIS A 431 38.86 -4.05 13.24
N GLN A 432 38.76 -3.91 14.56
CA GLN A 432 38.61 -5.05 15.47
C GLN A 432 37.32 -5.83 15.20
N ARG A 433 36.19 -5.13 15.03
CA ARG A 433 34.93 -5.76 14.63
C ARG A 433 35.06 -6.55 13.34
N GLN A 434 35.70 -5.98 12.31
CA GLN A 434 35.91 -6.67 11.03
C GLN A 434 36.80 -7.91 11.18
N ARG A 435 37.85 -7.83 12.02
CA ARG A 435 38.70 -8.98 12.34
C ARG A 435 37.90 -10.09 13.05
N ILE A 436 37.12 -9.74 14.07
CA ILE A 436 36.32 -10.70 14.84
C ILE A 436 35.28 -11.38 13.95
N LEU A 437 34.53 -10.61 13.14
CA LEU A 437 33.51 -11.16 12.23
C LEU A 437 34.11 -11.91 11.03
N GLY A 438 35.36 -11.61 10.66
CA GLY A 438 36.06 -12.21 9.54
C GLY A 438 36.79 -13.52 9.88
N ILE A 439 36.98 -13.84 11.16
CA ILE A 439 37.54 -15.14 11.57
C ILE A 439 36.42 -16.17 11.44
N PRO A 440 36.45 -17.10 10.46
CA PRO A 440 35.49 -18.18 10.41
C PRO A 440 35.61 -18.94 11.74
N ALA A 441 34.48 -19.14 12.43
CA ALA A 441 34.45 -19.76 13.75
C ALA A 441 35.29 -21.04 13.72
N ALA A 442 36.47 -21.00 14.33
CA ALA A 442 37.36 -22.14 14.32
C ALA A 442 36.59 -23.30 14.95
N PRO A 443 36.57 -24.51 14.34
CA PRO A 443 35.89 -25.64 14.92
C PRO A 443 36.47 -25.83 16.32
N SER A 444 35.62 -25.65 17.33
CA SER A 444 36.07 -25.58 18.72
C SER A 444 36.80 -26.88 19.08
N ASN A 445 38.12 -26.85 19.07
CA ASN A 445 39.00 -27.93 19.51
C ASN A 445 39.00 -28.02 21.04
N SER A 446 37.81 -28.04 21.66
CA SER A 446 37.69 -28.59 23.00
C SER A 446 38.05 -30.06 22.87
N SER A 447 39.23 -30.43 23.37
CA SER A 447 39.66 -31.80 23.57
C SER A 447 38.67 -32.46 24.54
N ASN A 448 37.57 -32.94 23.97
CA ASN A 448 36.65 -33.83 24.62
C ASN A 448 37.46 -35.06 25.01
N LYS A 449 37.96 -35.08 26.25
CA LYS A 449 38.27 -36.31 26.96
C LYS A 449 37.06 -37.20 26.69
N LYS A 450 37.26 -38.25 25.88
CA LYS A 450 36.24 -39.23 25.54
C LYS A 450 35.76 -39.85 26.86
N LYS A 451 34.82 -39.19 27.54
CA LYS A 451 33.92 -39.85 28.48
C LYS A 451 33.30 -40.94 27.62
N ARG A 452 33.71 -42.18 27.85
CA ARG A 452 33.07 -43.38 27.28
C ARG A 452 31.58 -43.10 27.37
N LYS A 453 30.94 -42.86 26.22
CA LYS A 453 29.50 -42.71 26.13
C LYS A 453 28.95 -44.05 26.59
N GLN A 454 28.61 -44.15 27.88
CA GLN A 454 27.74 -45.21 28.34
C GLN A 454 26.49 -45.11 27.47
N LYS A 455 26.19 -46.20 26.77
CA LYS A 455 25.03 -46.32 25.90
C LYS A 455 23.83 -45.88 26.74
N ALA A 456 23.19 -44.78 26.35
CA ALA A 456 22.06 -44.23 27.10
C ALA A 456 21.05 -45.35 27.30
N THR A 457 20.77 -45.68 28.56
CA THR A 457 19.75 -46.66 28.91
C THR A 457 18.44 -46.22 28.27
N GLU A 458 17.61 -47.18 27.88
CA GLU A 458 16.30 -46.90 27.28
C GLU A 458 15.45 -45.99 28.19
N GLU A 459 15.59 -46.17 29.50
CA GLU A 459 15.00 -45.32 30.54
C GLU A 459 15.48 -43.85 30.47
N SER A 460 16.76 -43.60 30.24
CA SER A 460 17.28 -42.22 30.06
C SER A 460 16.75 -41.56 28.79
N ARG A 461 16.55 -42.34 27.72
CA ARG A 461 15.95 -41.84 26.47
C ARG A 461 14.47 -41.51 26.65
N ALA A 462 13.73 -42.37 27.35
CA ALA A 462 12.33 -42.13 27.70
C ALA A 462 12.18 -40.88 28.58
N ALA A 463 13.02 -40.72 29.61
CA ALA A 463 13.02 -39.54 30.47
C ALA A 463 13.33 -38.24 29.70
N HIS A 464 14.30 -38.29 28.77
CA HIS A 464 14.62 -37.15 27.91
C HIS A 464 13.45 -36.79 26.97
N TRP A 465 12.77 -37.80 26.41
CA TRP A 465 11.59 -37.56 25.57
C TRP A 465 10.43 -36.92 26.34
N ILE A 466 10.13 -37.41 27.54
CA ILE A 466 9.12 -36.82 28.43
C ILE A 466 9.47 -35.37 28.79
N ALA A 467 10.74 -35.10 29.10
CA ALA A 467 11.20 -33.74 29.41
C ALA A 467 11.10 -32.80 28.20
N PHE A 468 11.39 -33.32 27.00
CA PHE A 468 11.24 -32.58 25.75
C PHE A 468 9.78 -32.25 25.45
N GLU A 469 8.87 -33.22 25.58
CA GLU A 469 7.44 -33.01 25.39
C GLU A 469 6.87 -32.01 26.41
N ALA A 470 7.26 -32.11 27.68
CA ALA A 470 6.91 -31.14 28.71
C ALA A 470 7.47 -29.73 28.43
N SER A 471 8.63 -29.64 27.77
CA SER A 471 9.19 -28.35 27.31
C SER A 471 8.37 -27.74 26.18
N LEU A 472 7.96 -28.55 25.19
CA LEU A 472 7.10 -28.10 24.09
C LEU A 472 5.74 -27.62 24.58
N ARG A 473 5.09 -28.34 25.50
CA ARG A 473 3.81 -27.91 26.10
C ARG A 473 3.94 -26.57 26.83
N ARG A 474 5.04 -26.36 27.58
CA ARG A 474 5.33 -25.08 28.24
C ARG A 474 5.57 -23.96 27.23
N LYS A 475 6.26 -24.23 26.11
CA LYS A 475 6.48 -23.24 25.05
C LYS A 475 5.17 -22.85 24.39
N LEU A 476 4.31 -23.82 24.06
CA LEU A 476 2.98 -23.57 23.49
C LEU A 476 2.09 -22.77 24.45
N GLY A 477 2.09 -23.11 25.74
CA GLY A 477 1.37 -22.36 26.78
C GLY A 477 1.81 -20.89 26.86
N ARG A 478 3.12 -20.61 26.81
CA ARG A 478 3.63 -19.22 26.79
C ARG A 478 3.19 -18.45 25.54
N VAL A 479 3.14 -19.10 24.37
CA VAL A 479 2.67 -18.47 23.13
C VAL A 479 1.18 -18.12 23.22
N GLN A 480 0.37 -19.03 23.76
CA GLN A 480 -1.07 -18.79 23.98
C GLN A 480 -1.32 -17.67 24.99
N GLU A 481 -0.57 -17.66 26.11
CA GLU A 481 -0.67 -16.60 27.12
C GLU A 481 -0.30 -15.23 26.53
N GLU A 482 0.78 -15.15 25.74
CA GLU A 482 1.19 -13.91 25.09
C GLU A 482 0.16 -13.44 24.04
N GLN A 483 -0.41 -14.36 23.26
CA GLN A 483 -1.51 -14.04 22.35
C GLN A 483 -2.74 -13.52 23.10
N ALA A 484 -3.08 -14.09 24.26
CA ALA A 484 -4.17 -13.62 25.10
C ALA A 484 -3.91 -12.19 25.62
N ARG A 485 -2.69 -11.90 26.09
CA ARG A 485 -2.29 -10.53 26.51
C ARG A 485 -2.36 -9.53 25.37
N ILE A 486 -1.93 -9.91 24.17
CA ILE A 486 -2.02 -9.05 22.98
C ILE A 486 -3.48 -8.77 22.62
N MET A 487 -4.35 -9.78 22.65
CA MET A 487 -5.79 -9.60 22.40
C MET A 487 -6.45 -8.70 23.46
N GLU A 488 -6.11 -8.88 24.73
CA GLU A 488 -6.61 -8.03 25.82
C GLU A 488 -6.15 -6.57 25.66
N ALA A 489 -4.87 -6.34 25.33
CA ALA A 489 -4.34 -5.01 25.08
C ALA A 489 -5.03 -4.34 23.88
N LYS A 490 -5.32 -5.10 22.81
CA LYS A 490 -6.11 -4.62 21.66
C LYS A 490 -7.54 -4.27 22.06
N ALA A 491 -8.19 -5.10 22.88
CA ALA A 491 -9.54 -4.84 23.37
C ALA A 491 -9.61 -3.56 24.22
N ARG A 492 -8.63 -3.34 25.11
CA ARG A 492 -8.52 -2.10 25.90
C ARG A 492 -8.32 -0.86 25.02
N LYS A 493 -7.46 -0.94 23.99
CA LYS A 493 -7.25 0.16 23.03
C LYS A 493 -8.53 0.48 22.25
N LEU A 494 -9.27 -0.55 21.83
CA LEU A 494 -10.55 -0.39 21.13
C LEU A 494 -11.58 0.31 22.02
N GLN A 495 -11.68 -0.09 23.29
CA GLN A 495 -12.58 0.51 24.27
C GLN A 495 -12.27 2.00 24.50
N ILE A 496 -10.99 2.37 24.63
CA ILE A 496 -10.57 3.77 24.78
C ILE A 496 -10.92 4.59 23.54
N SER A 497 -10.71 4.03 22.34
CA SER A 497 -11.06 4.66 21.08
C SER A 497 -12.57 4.90 20.96
N GLU A 498 -13.38 3.90 21.33
CA GLU A 498 -14.84 3.99 21.30
C GLU A 498 -15.35 5.06 22.29
N GLN A 499 -14.79 5.11 23.50
CA GLN A 499 -15.12 6.14 24.48
C GLN A 499 -14.78 7.54 23.95
N THR A 500 -13.57 7.71 23.39
CA THR A 500 -13.14 8.98 22.79
C THR A 500 -14.06 9.41 21.64
N TYR A 501 -14.51 8.45 20.82
CA TYR A 501 -15.47 8.72 19.74
C TYR A 501 -16.83 9.18 20.28
N ARG A 502 -17.35 8.53 21.34
CA ARG A 502 -18.61 8.92 21.99
C ARG A 502 -18.53 10.33 22.57
N GLU A 503 -17.43 10.69 23.23
CA GLU A 503 -17.19 12.04 23.76
C GLU A 503 -17.16 13.09 22.64
N ARG A 504 -16.39 12.85 21.56
CA ARG A 504 -16.35 13.75 20.39
C ARG A 504 -17.72 13.90 19.72
N ARG A 505 -18.52 12.83 19.68
CA ARG A 505 -19.88 12.86 19.15
C ARG A 505 -20.80 13.72 20.02
N GLN A 506 -20.72 13.60 21.35
CA GLN A 506 -21.48 14.46 22.27
C GLN A 506 -21.14 15.95 22.09
N VAL A 507 -19.85 16.29 22.03
CA VAL A 507 -19.42 17.69 21.79
C VAL A 507 -19.94 18.24 20.46
N ARG A 508 -19.97 17.41 19.40
CA ARG A 508 -20.57 17.81 18.11
C ARG A 508 -22.07 18.04 18.23
N MET A 509 -22.80 17.15 18.91
CA MET A 509 -24.24 17.33 19.15
C MET A 509 -24.55 18.59 19.96
N GLU A 510 -23.74 18.92 20.98
CA GLU A 510 -23.90 20.16 21.73
C GLU A 510 -23.66 21.41 20.89
N LYS A 511 -22.73 21.37 19.92
CA LYS A 511 -22.53 22.47 18.98
C LYS A 511 -23.74 22.65 18.06
N VAL A 512 -24.29 21.55 17.53
CA VAL A 512 -25.50 21.57 16.71
C VAL A 512 -26.68 22.14 17.51
N ASN A 513 -26.87 21.70 18.75
CA ASN A 513 -27.93 22.22 19.62
C ASN A 513 -27.75 23.72 19.90
N ARG A 514 -26.52 24.21 20.11
CA ARG A 514 -26.24 25.64 20.25
C ARG A 514 -26.58 26.45 19.00
N ILE A 515 -26.27 25.95 17.81
CA ILE A 515 -26.65 26.59 16.54
C ILE A 515 -28.17 26.64 16.40
N LEU A 516 -28.86 25.54 16.71
CA LEU A 516 -30.32 25.46 16.63
C LEU A 516 -31.01 26.43 17.58
N CYS A 517 -30.46 26.64 18.79
CA CYS A 517 -30.93 27.68 19.70
C CYS A 517 -30.75 29.09 19.12
N LYS A 518 -29.57 29.40 18.56
CA LYS A 518 -29.32 30.70 17.91
C LYS A 518 -30.29 30.97 16.76
N MET A 519 -30.54 29.97 15.91
CA MET A 519 -31.52 30.11 14.82
C MET A 519 -32.94 30.39 15.35
N LYS A 520 -33.34 29.79 16.47
CA LYS A 520 -34.64 30.08 17.12
C LYS A 520 -34.69 31.47 17.75
N ASP A 521 -33.56 32.00 18.22
CA ASP A 521 -33.46 33.39 18.70
C ASP A 521 -33.57 34.36 17.52
N GLU A 522 -32.81 34.13 16.43
CA GLU A 522 -32.87 34.90 15.19
C GLU A 522 -34.28 34.89 14.59
N GLU A 523 -34.97 33.75 14.58
CA GLU A 523 -36.37 33.66 14.12
C GLU A 523 -37.32 34.50 14.99
N ARG A 524 -37.09 34.54 16.32
CA ARG A 524 -37.87 35.38 17.23
C ARG A 524 -37.60 36.86 16.98
N ASP A 525 -36.34 37.25 16.79
CA ASP A 525 -35.96 38.62 16.48
C ASP A 525 -36.54 39.08 15.15
N LEU A 526 -36.51 38.23 14.12
CA LEU A 526 -37.16 38.49 12.83
C LEU A 526 -38.68 38.68 12.98
N LYS A 527 -39.34 37.87 13.82
CA LYS A 527 -40.78 38.05 14.11
C LYS A 527 -41.06 39.39 14.81
N VAL A 528 -40.22 39.81 15.76
CA VAL A 528 -40.34 41.11 16.44
C VAL A 528 -40.10 42.26 15.48
N GLN A 529 -39.06 42.19 14.64
CA GLN A 529 -38.79 43.20 13.61
C GLN A 529 -39.95 43.30 12.61
N ARG A 530 -40.49 42.16 12.16
CA ARG A 530 -41.66 42.13 11.29
C ARG A 530 -42.87 42.80 11.94
N ARG A 531 -43.15 42.54 13.22
CA ARG A 531 -44.23 43.26 13.96
C ARG A 531 -43.98 44.76 14.08
N LYS A 532 -42.72 45.20 14.24
CA LYS A 532 -42.40 46.63 14.28
C LYS A 532 -42.60 47.33 12.94
N VAL A 533 -42.18 46.69 11.84
CA VAL A 533 -42.25 47.28 10.49
C VAL A 533 -43.68 47.30 9.98
N PHE A 534 -44.44 46.21 10.19
CA PHE A 534 -45.79 46.08 9.65
C PHE A 534 -46.88 46.59 10.61
N GLY A 535 -46.51 47.17 11.76
CA GLY A 535 -47.43 47.48 12.85
C GLY A 535 -47.96 46.21 13.52
N GLU A 536 -48.63 46.34 14.68
CA GLU A 536 -49.45 45.24 15.20
C GLU A 536 -50.32 44.72 14.05
N PRO A 537 -50.41 43.39 13.84
CA PRO A 537 -51.31 42.86 12.84
C PRO A 537 -52.66 43.47 13.17
N PHE A 538 -53.16 44.32 12.27
CA PHE A 538 -54.51 44.84 12.36
C PHE A 538 -55.38 43.64 12.72
N GLY A 539 -56.01 43.69 13.90
CA GLY A 539 -57.02 42.74 14.36
C GLY A 539 -58.26 42.85 13.48
N ALA A 540 -58.05 42.73 12.18
CA ALA A 540 -59.03 42.72 11.14
C ALA A 540 -58.84 41.38 10.47
N ASN A 541 -59.86 40.56 10.60
CA ASN A 541 -60.18 39.41 9.76
C ASN A 541 -59.84 39.72 8.29
N VAL A 542 -58.57 39.56 7.89
CA VAL A 542 -58.25 39.43 6.48
C VAL A 542 -58.83 38.10 6.13
N SER A 543 -60.08 38.16 5.64
CA SER A 543 -60.86 37.00 5.24
C SER A 543 -59.91 36.08 4.47
N THR A 544 -59.88 34.81 4.87
CA THR A 544 -59.20 33.74 4.15
C THR A 544 -59.44 33.84 2.64
N ASP A 545 -60.58 34.41 2.23
CA ASP A 545 -60.95 34.72 0.85
C ASP A 545 -59.98 35.67 0.13
N ALA A 546 -59.43 36.70 0.78
CA ALA A 546 -58.53 37.65 0.12
C ALA A 546 -57.16 37.02 -0.18
N LEU A 547 -56.65 36.19 0.74
CA LEU A 547 -55.42 35.42 0.53
C LEU A 547 -55.64 34.33 -0.53
N PHE A 548 -56.81 33.68 -0.51
CA PHE A 548 -57.19 32.68 -1.51
C PHE A 548 -57.36 33.31 -2.90
N ILE A 549 -57.91 34.52 -3.00
CA ILE A 549 -58.03 35.28 -4.25
C ILE A 549 -56.66 35.71 -4.76
N LEU A 550 -55.71 36.11 -3.90
CA LEU A 550 -54.33 36.41 -4.31
C LEU A 550 -53.58 35.16 -4.79
N ILE A 551 -53.76 34.02 -4.12
CA ILE A 551 -53.17 32.74 -4.54
C ILE A 551 -53.82 32.26 -5.86
N LEU A 552 -55.15 32.39 -6.00
CA LEU A 552 -55.86 32.10 -7.24
C LEU A 552 -55.43 33.05 -8.37
N LEU A 553 -55.25 34.34 -8.13
CA LEU A 553 -54.75 35.29 -9.14
C LEU A 553 -53.31 34.97 -9.55
N ALA A 554 -52.46 34.55 -8.60
CA ALA A 554 -51.08 34.15 -8.88
C ALA A 554 -51.00 32.84 -9.66
N LEU A 555 -51.91 31.89 -9.40
CA LEU A 555 -51.95 30.59 -10.07
C LEU A 555 -52.75 30.60 -11.39
N SER A 556 -53.74 31.48 -11.54
CA SER A 556 -54.63 31.55 -12.71
C SER A 556 -54.11 32.44 -13.84
N SER A 557 -52.94 33.07 -13.67
CA SER A 557 -52.34 33.90 -14.73
C SER A 557 -51.02 33.32 -15.27
N PRO A 558 -51.06 32.28 -16.13
CA PRO A 558 -49.91 31.89 -16.96
C PRO A 558 -49.49 32.96 -17.98
N LEU A 559 -50.32 34.00 -18.18
CA LEU A 559 -50.09 35.05 -19.17
C LEU A 559 -48.96 36.02 -18.79
N TRP A 560 -48.61 36.16 -17.51
CA TRP A 560 -47.47 36.99 -17.11
C TRP A 560 -46.12 36.33 -17.43
N LEU A 561 -46.06 34.99 -17.42
CA LEU A 561 -44.87 34.26 -17.89
C LEU A 561 -44.73 34.35 -19.42
N PHE A 562 -45.84 34.37 -20.16
CA PHE A 562 -45.82 34.62 -21.61
C PHE A 562 -45.40 36.06 -21.96
N GLY A 563 -45.84 37.05 -21.18
CA GLY A 563 -45.40 38.45 -21.36
C GLY A 563 -43.92 38.69 -21.07
N LEU A 564 -43.32 37.95 -20.13
CA LEU A 564 -41.88 37.98 -19.87
C LEU A 564 -41.06 37.28 -20.96
N ALA A 565 -41.54 36.15 -21.49
CA ALA A 565 -40.90 35.45 -22.60
C ALA A 565 -40.88 36.27 -23.90
N ILE A 566 -41.97 36.97 -24.24
CA ILE A 566 -42.01 37.83 -25.44
C ILE A 566 -41.07 39.04 -25.29
N ARG A 567 -40.85 39.53 -24.07
CA ARG A 567 -39.94 40.67 -23.83
C ARG A 567 -38.46 40.30 -23.92
N GLU A 568 -38.06 39.06 -23.60
CA GLU A 568 -36.68 38.61 -23.81
C GLU A 568 -36.37 38.32 -25.28
N PHE A 569 -37.29 37.70 -26.02
CA PHE A 569 -37.07 37.41 -27.45
C PHE A 569 -37.16 38.66 -28.35
N GLY A 570 -37.91 39.69 -27.95
CA GLY A 570 -38.01 40.94 -28.70
C GLY A 570 -36.75 41.82 -28.68
N VAL A 571 -35.82 41.59 -27.76
CA VAL A 571 -34.61 42.44 -27.62
C VAL A 571 -33.41 41.93 -28.45
N GLN A 572 -33.46 40.70 -28.98
CA GLN A 572 -32.38 40.18 -29.84
C GLN A 572 -32.58 40.38 -31.35
N ILE A 573 -33.69 40.98 -31.80
CA ILE A 573 -33.94 41.27 -33.23
C ILE A 573 -33.58 42.73 -33.62
N VAL A 574 -33.17 43.57 -32.66
CA VAL A 574 -32.65 44.92 -32.95
C VAL A 574 -31.32 45.14 -32.24
N ARG A 575 -30.29 44.45 -32.73
CA ARG A 575 -28.86 44.77 -32.68
C ARG A 575 -28.13 43.78 -33.58
#